data_AF-A0A517MDW7-F1
#
_entry.id   AF-A0A517MDW7-F1
#
_cell.length_a   1.000
_cell.length_b   1.000
_cell.length_c   1.000
_cell.angle_alpha   90.00
_cell.angle_beta   90.00
_cell.angle_gamma   90.00
#
_symmetry.space_group_name_H-M   'P 1'
#
loop_
_entity.id
_entity.type
_entity.pdbx_description
1 polymer ?
#
loop_
_entity_poly.entity_id
_entity_poly.type
_entity_poly.pdbx_seq_one_letter_code
_entity_poly.pdbx_strand_id
1 'polypeptide(L)' 'MSKQEPRQYNQRLGWLLFFIYTAMYLGFMLLCAFAPTAMEWRPLGGLNLAILYGFFLIIAALILALIYGFLCRAEGTEE' A
#
# COMPACT_ATOMS: atom_id res chain seq x y z
N MET A 1 5.80 24.89 -27.69
CA MET A 1 4.95 24.68 -26.50
C MET A 1 4.83 23.18 -26.28
N SER A 2 5.80 22.61 -25.55
CA SER A 2 5.87 21.18 -25.26
C SER A 2 4.72 20.83 -24.33
N LYS A 3 3.62 20.32 -24.89
CA LYS A 3 2.56 19.65 -24.11
C LYS A 3 3.26 18.51 -23.38
N GLN A 4 3.47 18.68 -22.08
CA GLN A 4 4.06 17.63 -21.27
C GLN A 4 3.06 16.48 -21.23
N GLU A 5 3.49 15.35 -21.79
CA GLU A 5 2.73 14.13 -21.94
C GLU A 5 2.19 13.68 -20.56
N PRO A 6 0.86 13.63 -20.34
CA PRO A 6 0.25 13.17 -19.07
C PRO A 6 0.72 11.76 -18.65
N ARG A 7 1.35 11.02 -19.58
CA ARG A 7 1.89 9.68 -19.39
C ARG A 7 3.12 9.62 -18.48
N GLN A 8 3.96 10.67 -18.43
CA GLN A 8 5.20 10.63 -17.62
C GLN A 8 4.98 10.97 -16.14
N TYR A 9 3.98 11.79 -15.82
CA TYR A 9 3.67 12.18 -14.45
C TYR A 9 2.99 11.04 -13.68
N ASN A 10 1.98 10.38 -14.29
CA ASN A 10 1.30 9.23 -13.72
C ASN A 10 2.25 8.06 -13.42
N GLN A 11 3.27 7.85 -14.25
CA GLN A 11 4.30 6.85 -13.98
C GLN A 11 5.05 7.13 -12.67
N ARG A 12 5.46 8.37 -12.41
CA ARG A 12 6.19 8.73 -11.18
C ARG A 12 5.35 8.50 -9.92
N LEU A 13 4.05 8.81 -9.97
CA LEU A 13 3.09 8.54 -8.91
C LEU A 13 2.92 7.04 -8.64
N GLY A 14 2.82 6.22 -9.69
CA GLY A 14 2.75 4.77 -9.55
C GLY A 14 4.00 4.19 -8.88
N TRP A 15 5.19 4.65 -9.26
CA TRP A 15 6.45 4.24 -8.62
C TRP A 15 6.51 4.63 -7.14
N LEU A 16 6.07 5.84 -6.78
CA LEU A 16 6.06 6.28 -5.39
C LEU A 16 5.14 5.40 -4.52
N LEU A 17 3.91 5.14 -4.99
CA LEU A 17 2.95 4.29 -4.28
C LEU A 17 3.44 2.84 -4.16
N PHE A 18 4.09 2.33 -5.22
CA PHE A 18 4.73 1.02 -5.18
C PHE A 18 5.81 0.93 -4.10
N PHE A 19 6.68 1.93 -4.00
CA PHE A 19 7.70 1.97 -2.95
C PHE A 19 7.11 2.07 -1.55
N ILE A 20 6.07 2.89 -1.36
CA ILE A 20 5.38 3.00 -0.06
C ILE A 20 4.79 1.66 0.35
N TYR A 21 4.06 0.99 -0.55
CA TYR A 21 3.50 -0.33 -0.27
C TYR A 21 4.58 -1.37 0.01
N THR A 22 5.66 -1.35 -0.78
CA THR A 22 6.79 -2.26 -0.60
C THR A 22 7.44 -2.07 0.77
N ALA A 23 7.65 -0.83 1.22
CA ALA A 23 8.20 -0.54 2.55
C ALA A 23 7.29 -1.03 3.68
N MET A 24 5.96 -0.84 3.57
CA MET A 24 5.00 -1.38 4.54
C MET A 24 5.05 -2.92 4.58
N TYR A 25 5.09 -3.57 3.41
CA TYR A 25 5.18 -5.02 3.31
C TYR A 25 6.49 -5.56 3.91
N LEU A 26 7.60 -4.88 3.65
CA LEU A 26 8.91 -5.25 4.16
C LEU A 26 8.98 -5.09 5.68
N GLY A 27 8.39 -4.02 6.23
CA GLY A 27 8.21 -3.84 7.67
C GLY A 27 7.39 -4.97 8.31
N PHE A 28 6.30 -5.38 7.67
CA PHE A 28 5.52 -6.54 8.11
C PHE A 28 6.35 -7.82 8.07
N MET A 29 7.05 -8.09 6.97
CA MET A 29 7.93 -9.26 6.84
C MET A 29 9.00 -9.30 7.93
N LEU A 30 9.62 -8.16 8.26
CA LEU A 30 10.58 -8.06 9.35
C LEU A 30 9.91 -8.32 10.70
N LEU A 31 8.71 -7.78 10.94
CA LEU A 31 7.94 -8.06 12.15
C LEU A 31 7.65 -9.57 12.30
N CYS A 32 7.27 -10.22 11.20
CA CYS A 32 7.06 -11.67 11.14
C CYS A 32 8.34 -12.46 11.42
N ALA A 33 9.48 -12.00 10.90
CA ALA A 33 10.76 -12.69 11.01
C ALA A 33 11.40 -12.54 12.41
N PHE A 34 11.30 -11.36 13.02
CA PHE A 34 12.02 -11.03 14.27
C PHE A 34 11.15 -11.12 15.52
N ALA A 35 9.82 -11.08 15.42
CA ALA A 35 8.91 -11.16 16.56
C ALA A 35 7.88 -12.31 16.44
N PRO A 36 8.32 -13.58 16.27
CA PRO A 36 7.41 -14.72 16.21
C PRO A 36 6.61 -14.93 17.50
N THR A 37 7.16 -14.53 18.66
CA THR A 37 6.47 -14.55 19.95
C THR A 37 5.28 -13.59 20.01
N ALA A 38 5.30 -12.49 19.26
CA ALA A 38 4.13 -11.60 19.11
C ALA A 38 3.05 -12.22 18.21
N MET A 39 3.41 -13.14 17.31
CA MET A 39 2.44 -13.91 16.50
C MET A 39 1.74 -15.01 17.29
N GLU A 40 2.36 -15.55 18.33
CA GLU A 40 1.68 -16.53 19.20
C GLU A 40 0.57 -15.90 20.05
N TRP A 41 0.58 -14.57 20.19
CA TRP A 41 -0.47 -13.83 20.87
C TRP A 41 -1.76 -13.86 20.02
N ARG A 42 -2.82 -14.42 20.60
CA ARG A 42 -4.15 -14.59 19.98
C ARG A 42 -5.19 -13.69 20.68
N PRO A 43 -5.19 -12.37 20.46
CA PRO A 43 -6.08 -11.46 21.19
C PRO A 43 -7.55 -11.54 20.71
N LEU A 44 -7.83 -12.07 19.51
CA LEU A 44 -9.17 -12.11 18.91
C LEU A 44 -9.64 -13.56 18.70
N GLY A 45 -10.04 -14.24 19.77
CA GLY A 45 -10.76 -15.53 19.69
C GLY A 45 -10.02 -16.67 18.98
N GLY A 46 -8.68 -16.64 18.93
CA GLY A 46 -7.86 -17.64 18.24
C GLY A 46 -7.21 -17.15 16.93
N LEU A 47 -7.54 -15.95 16.45
CA LEU A 47 -6.90 -15.36 15.29
C LEU A 47 -5.46 -14.92 15.64
N ASN A 48 -4.49 -15.42 14.88
CA ASN A 48 -3.08 -15.06 15.01
C ASN A 48 -2.88 -13.60 14.58
N LEU A 49 -2.08 -12.84 15.32
CA LEU A 49 -1.73 -11.45 15.01
C LEU A 49 -1.21 -11.29 13.57
N ALA A 50 -0.54 -12.31 13.04
CA ALA A 50 -0.10 -12.40 11.64
C ALA A 50 -1.23 -12.12 10.63
N ILE A 51 -2.41 -12.68 10.89
CA ILE A 51 -3.55 -12.61 9.98
C ILE A 51 -4.16 -11.21 10.05
N LEU A 52 -4.22 -10.61 11.25
CA LEU A 52 -4.70 -9.25 11.44
C LEU A 52 -3.82 -8.22 10.71
N TYR A 53 -2.49 -8.37 10.83
CA TYR A 53 -1.53 -7.53 10.11
C TYR A 53 -1.51 -7.81 8.59
N GLY A 54 -1.77 -9.05 8.18
CA GLY A 54 -1.97 -9.39 6.76
C GLY A 54 -3.20 -8.69 6.17
N PHE A 55 -4.32 -8.65 6.90
CA PHE A 55 -5.50 -7.88 6.52
C PHE A 55 -5.21 -6.38 6.44
N PHE A 56 -4.43 -5.85 7.37
CA PHE A 56 -3.98 -4.46 7.33
C PHE A 56 -3.22 -4.13 6.03
N LEU A 57 -2.32 -5.02 5.57
CA LEU A 57 -1.61 -4.82 4.29
C LEU A 57 -2.55 -4.81 3.08
N ILE A 58 -3.55 -5.69 3.05
CA ILE A 58 -4.54 -5.72 1.97
C ILE A 58 -5.33 -4.41 1.93
N ILE A 59 -5.78 -3.93 3.09
CA ILE A 59 -6.50 -2.65 3.20
C ILE A 59 -5.59 -1.49 2.77
N ALA A 60 -4.33 -1.48 3.20
CA ALA A 60 -3.36 -0.47 2.78
C ALA A 60 -3.17 -0.47 1.25
N ALA A 61 -3.00 -1.65 0.63
CA ALA A 61 -2.88 -1.78 -0.82
C ALA A 61 -4.10 -1.18 -1.55
N LEU A 62 -5.31 -1.49 -1.06
CA LEU A 62 -6.55 -0.97 -1.64
C LEU A 62 -6.65 0.55 -1.50
N ILE A 63 -6.29 1.10 -0.34
CA ILE A 63 -6.27 2.56 -0.13
C ILE A 63 -5.30 3.22 -1.10
N LEU A 64 -4.08 2.70 -1.24
CA LEU A 64 -3.10 3.26 -2.19
C LEU A 64 -3.59 3.17 -3.64
N ALA A 65 -4.23 2.07 -4.03
CA ALA A 65 -4.80 1.92 -5.36
C ALA A 65 -5.96 2.90 -5.63
N LEU A 66 -6.81 3.14 -4.64
CA LEU A 66 -7.88 4.14 -4.72
C LEU A 66 -7.32 5.56 -4.81
N ILE A 67 -6.28 5.88 -4.01
CA ILE A 67 -5.58 7.17 -4.08
C ILE A 67 -4.99 7.38 -5.47
N TYR A 68 -4.31 6.37 -6.03
CA TYR A 68 -3.77 6.43 -7.40
C TYR A 68 -4.87 6.70 -8.43
N GLY A 69 -5.95 5.91 -8.37
CA GLY A 69 -7.07 6.04 -9.30
C GLY A 69 -7.77 7.39 -9.20
N PHE A 70 -7.89 7.94 -7.99
CA PHE A 70 -8.47 9.27 -7.77
C PHE A 70 -7.55 10.38 -8.28
N LEU A 71 -6.25 10.32 -7.98
CA LEU A 71 -5.28 11.28 -8.48
C LEU A 71 -5.27 11.29 -10.00
N CYS A 72 -5.09 10.13 -10.65
CA CYS A 72 -5.11 10.04 -12.11
C CYS A 72 -6.44 10.47 -12.75
N ARG A 73 -7.57 10.39 -12.03
CA ARG A 73 -8.88 10.85 -12.53
C ARG A 73 -9.06 12.36 -12.39
N ALA A 74 -8.57 12.97 -11.30
CA ALA A 74 -8.66 14.42 -11.09
C ALA A 74 -7.96 15.20 -12.21
N GLU A 75 -6.88 14.66 -12.77
CA GLU A 75 -6.12 15.27 -13.87
C GLU A 75 -6.84 15.18 -15.23
N GLY A 76 -7.81 14.27 -15.36
CA GLY A 76 -8.61 14.11 -16.58
C GLY A 76 -9.90 14.93 -16.63
N THR A 77 -10.20 15.70 -15.57
CA THR A 77 -11.49 16.41 -15.42
C THR A 77 -11.35 17.94 -15.40
N GLU A 78 -10.23 18.48 -15.87
CA GLU A 78 -10.06 19.93 -16.10
C GLU A 78 -10.63 20.39 -17.46
N GLU A 79 -11.83 19.90 -17.83
CA GLU A 79 -12.61 20.43 -18.97
C GLU A 79 -13.90 21.11 -18.48
#